data_AF-A0A8X6PVP5-F1
#
_entry.id   AF-A0A8X6PVP5-F1
#
_cell.length_a   1.000
_cell.length_b   1.000
_cell.length_c   1.000
_cell.angle_alpha   90.00
_cell.angle_beta   90.00
_cell.angle_gamma   90.00
#
_symmetry.space_group_name_H-M   'P 1'
#
loop_
_entity.id
_entity.type
_entity.pdbx_description
1 polymer ?
#
loop_
_entity_poly.entity_id
_entity_poly.type
_entity_poly.pdbx_seq_one_letter_code
_entity_poly.pdbx_strand_id
1 'polypeptide(L)'
;MDPKDKTGEKKKPKKMISMEVKHEIIAKHERGSDEGVEPEEKLTTREISDIHSKWQEVSDFVGKRHPGKFSTGRASALFNDRCLTFFHNILKRRQKQTCLDRYLVRVSRSESEAKKARR
;
A
#
# COMPACT_ATOMS: atom_id res chain seq x y z
N MET A 1 4.46 -62.59 -1.27
CA MET A 1 3.73 -61.43 -1.82
C MET A 1 4.24 -60.18 -1.14
N ASP A 2 4.71 -59.28 -1.99
CA ASP A 2 5.39 -58.00 -1.78
C ASP A 2 4.67 -56.94 -0.91
N PRO A 3 5.39 -55.86 -0.53
CA PRO A 3 5.11 -54.98 0.60
C PRO A 3 4.22 -53.78 0.21
N LYS A 4 3.62 -53.08 1.18
CA LYS A 4 2.98 -51.78 0.93
C LYS A 4 3.83 -50.62 1.44
N ASP A 5 4.22 -49.84 0.44
CA ASP A 5 5.12 -48.69 0.40
C ASP A 5 4.56 -47.46 1.13
N LYS A 6 5.49 -46.62 1.58
CA LYS A 6 5.30 -45.33 2.23
C LYS A 6 4.96 -44.28 1.18
N THR A 7 3.91 -43.51 1.39
CA THR A 7 3.74 -42.24 0.66
C THR A 7 3.64 -41.08 1.64
N GLY A 8 4.80 -40.67 2.16
CA GLY A 8 4.96 -39.36 2.75
C GLY A 8 4.92 -38.31 1.65
N GLU A 9 3.84 -37.52 1.59
CA GLU A 9 3.76 -36.33 0.75
C GLU A 9 4.90 -35.37 1.10
N LYS A 10 5.92 -35.34 0.24
CA LYS A 10 6.98 -34.33 0.30
C LYS A 10 6.36 -32.98 -0.04
N LYS A 11 6.06 -32.16 0.98
CA LYS A 11 5.70 -30.74 0.81
C LYS A 11 6.81 -30.07 0.00
N LYS A 12 6.49 -29.72 -1.26
CA LYS A 12 7.42 -29.03 -2.16
C LYS A 12 7.80 -27.68 -1.52
N PRO A 13 9.09 -27.34 -1.40
CA PRO A 13 9.49 -26.07 -0.82
C PRO A 13 8.98 -24.93 -1.70
N LYS A 14 8.24 -23.98 -1.09
CA LYS A 14 7.86 -22.73 -1.75
C LYS A 14 9.16 -22.02 -2.15
N LYS A 15 9.41 -21.90 -3.45
CA LYS A 15 10.56 -21.17 -3.99
C LYS A 15 10.46 -19.72 -3.52
N MET A 16 11.33 -19.32 -2.59
CA MET A 16 11.44 -17.94 -2.13
C MET A 16 12.10 -17.13 -3.25
N ILE A 17 11.40 -16.10 -3.74
CA ILE A 17 11.99 -15.12 -4.67
C ILE A 17 13.19 -14.46 -3.97
N SER A 18 14.31 -14.36 -4.69
CA SER A 18 15.55 -13.75 -4.19
C SER A 18 15.34 -12.29 -3.81
N MET A 19 16.07 -11.79 -2.81
CA MET A 19 15.94 -10.40 -2.37
C MET A 19 16.21 -9.38 -3.48
N GLU A 20 17.14 -9.66 -4.40
CA GLU A 20 17.42 -8.78 -5.54
C GLU A 20 16.20 -8.68 -6.47
N VAL A 21 15.56 -9.81 -6.77
CA VAL A 21 14.35 -9.84 -7.60
C VAL A 21 13.20 -9.12 -6.91
N LYS A 22 13.13 -9.13 -5.57
CA LYS A 22 12.12 -8.35 -4.81
C LYS A 22 12.39 -6.85 -4.86
N HIS A 23 13.63 -6.41 -4.69
CA HIS A 23 13.99 -4.99 -4.82
C HIS A 23 13.73 -4.49 -6.24
N GLU A 24 13.98 -5.32 -7.25
CA GLU A 24 13.66 -4.98 -8.64
C GLU A 24 12.15 -4.88 -8.87
N ILE A 25 11.34 -5.76 -8.28
CA ILE A 25 9.87 -5.68 -8.36
C ILE A 25 9.36 -4.40 -7.69
N ILE A 26 9.90 -4.02 -6.53
CA ILE A 26 9.55 -2.77 -5.84
C ILE A 26 9.94 -1.56 -6.71
N ALA A 27 11.17 -1.52 -7.22
CA ALA A 27 11.65 -0.45 -8.10
C ALA A 27 10.94 -0.38 -9.46
N LYS A 28 10.31 -1.48 -9.91
CA LYS A 28 9.42 -1.48 -11.09
C LYS A 28 8.01 -1.01 -10.74
N HIS A 29 7.50 -1.36 -9.56
CA HIS A 29 6.20 -0.87 -9.09
C HIS A 29 6.22 0.63 -8.79
N GLU A 30 7.33 1.16 -8.27
CA GLU A 30 7.57 2.60 -8.07
C GLU A 30 7.61 3.37 -9.39
N ARG A 31 7.95 2.71 -10.50
CA ARG A 31 8.15 3.32 -11.82
C ARG A 31 7.00 3.07 -12.81
N GLY A 32 6.11 2.13 -12.50
CA GLY A 32 5.15 1.55 -13.45
C GLY A 32 3.68 1.68 -13.08
N SER A 33 3.30 2.61 -12.19
CA SER A 33 1.89 2.81 -11.81
C SER A 33 1.35 4.23 -12.06
N ASP A 34 1.93 4.96 -13.00
CA ASP A 34 1.22 6.03 -13.71
C ASP A 34 1.93 6.36 -15.02
N GLU A 35 1.32 6.05 -16.15
CA GLU A 35 1.56 6.81 -17.37
C GLU A 35 1.06 8.23 -17.11
N GLY A 36 1.94 9.15 -16.71
CA GLY A 36 1.66 10.59 -16.74
C GLY A 36 1.80 11.38 -15.43
N VAL A 37 2.56 10.93 -14.44
CA VAL A 37 2.96 11.79 -13.32
C VAL A 37 4.47 11.97 -13.36
N GLU A 38 4.87 13.14 -13.87
CA GLU A 38 6.21 13.72 -13.76
C GLU A 38 6.75 13.60 -12.32
N PRO A 39 8.08 13.75 -12.09
CA PRO A 39 8.66 13.81 -10.74
C PRO A 39 8.25 15.11 -10.04
N GLU A 40 6.96 15.26 -9.78
CA GLU A 40 6.31 16.37 -9.10
C GLU A 40 6.79 16.37 -7.64
N GLU A 41 7.08 17.57 -7.13
CA GLU A 41 7.59 17.83 -5.79
C GLU A 41 7.03 16.85 -4.75
N LYS A 42 7.91 16.23 -3.94
CA LYS A 42 7.56 15.14 -3.00
C LYS A 42 6.49 15.57 -1.99
N LEU A 43 5.22 15.51 -2.40
CA LEU A 43 4.04 15.78 -1.60
C LEU A 43 4.10 14.96 -0.32
N THR A 44 4.26 15.56 0.85
CA THR A 44 4.47 14.82 2.09
C THR A 44 3.17 14.18 2.58
N THR A 45 3.26 13.13 3.41
CA THR A 45 2.07 12.48 3.99
C THR A 45 1.26 13.45 4.85
N ARG A 46 1.93 14.44 5.45
CA ARG A 46 1.31 15.52 6.21
C ARG A 46 0.49 16.42 5.30
N GLU A 47 1.05 16.93 4.21
CA GLU A 47 0.31 17.77 3.26
C GLU A 47 -0.91 17.07 2.68
N ILE A 48 -0.79 15.76 2.39
CA ILE A 48 -1.91 14.95 1.91
C ILE A 48 -2.98 14.77 3.01
N SER A 49 -2.58 14.63 4.27
CA SER A 49 -3.55 14.57 5.38
C SER A 49 -4.23 15.93 5.60
N ASP A 50 -3.49 17.02 5.44
CA ASP A 50 -3.99 18.39 5.61
C ASP A 50 -5.09 18.72 4.58
N ILE A 51 -4.94 18.31 3.31
CA ILE A 51 -5.99 18.53 2.30
C ILE A 51 -7.26 17.73 2.62
N HIS A 52 -7.13 16.49 3.12
CA HIS A 52 -8.27 15.70 3.57
C HIS A 52 -9.02 16.40 4.72
N SER A 53 -8.29 16.90 5.72
CA SER A 53 -8.87 17.61 6.86
C SER A 53 -9.58 18.89 6.43
N LYS A 54 -8.92 19.74 5.64
CA LYS A 54 -9.51 20.99 5.12
C LYS A 54 -10.79 20.74 4.34
N TRP A 55 -10.78 19.71 3.49
CA TRP A 55 -11.97 19.35 2.73
C TRP A 55 -13.11 18.86 3.64
N GLN A 56 -12.81 18.05 4.66
CA GLN A 56 -13.82 17.59 5.60
C GLN A 56 -14.49 18.77 6.32
N GLU A 57 -13.72 19.76 6.75
CA GLU A 57 -14.25 20.98 7.37
C GLU A 57 -15.20 21.74 6.43
N VAL A 58 -14.80 21.93 5.17
CA VAL A 58 -15.63 22.57 4.14
C VAL A 58 -16.92 21.77 3.90
N SER A 59 -16.81 20.46 3.71
CA SER A 59 -17.94 19.57 3.46
C SER A 59 -18.94 19.59 4.61
N ASP A 60 -18.45 19.53 5.85
CA ASP A 60 -19.30 19.58 7.05
C ASP A 60 -19.99 20.94 7.21
N PHE A 61 -19.27 22.03 6.96
CA PHE A 61 -19.83 23.37 7.02
C PHE A 61 -20.94 23.55 5.97
N VAL A 62 -20.65 23.20 4.73
CA VAL A 62 -21.58 23.32 3.60
C VAL A 62 -22.80 22.41 3.80
N GLY A 63 -22.60 21.16 4.25
CA GLY A 63 -23.70 20.23 4.52
C GLY A 63 -24.68 20.70 5.61
N LYS A 64 -24.18 21.45 6.60
CA LYS A 64 -25.00 22.00 7.69
C LYS A 64 -25.71 23.31 7.30
N ARG A 65 -25.07 24.16 6.50
CA ARG A 65 -25.50 25.56 6.28
C ARG A 65 -26.18 25.79 4.94
N HIS A 66 -25.88 25.00 3.92
CA HIS A 66 -26.37 25.27 2.58
C HIS A 66 -27.83 24.82 2.41
N PRO A 67 -28.73 25.68 1.88
CA PRO A 67 -30.14 25.34 1.71
C PRO A 67 -30.35 24.25 0.65
N GLY A 68 -29.55 24.24 -0.42
CA GLY A 68 -29.59 23.23 -1.47
C GLY A 68 -28.74 22.00 -1.15
N LYS A 69 -29.21 21.12 -0.24
CA LYS A 69 -28.47 19.92 0.21
C LYS A 69 -28.15 18.93 -0.92
N PHE A 70 -29.02 18.83 -1.92
CA PHE A 70 -28.80 17.92 -3.04
C PHE A 70 -27.65 18.38 -3.94
N SER A 71 -27.65 19.66 -4.31
CA SER A 71 -26.59 20.24 -5.16
C SER A 71 -25.24 20.21 -4.46
N THR A 72 -25.20 20.49 -3.16
CA THR A 72 -23.95 20.40 -2.38
C THR A 72 -23.51 18.97 -2.17
N GLY A 73 -24.43 18.04 -1.89
CA GLY A 73 -24.12 16.62 -1.84
C GLY A 73 -23.49 16.11 -3.14
N ARG A 74 -24.03 16.52 -4.29
CA ARG A 74 -23.47 16.17 -5.61
C ARG A 74 -22.10 16.80 -5.85
N ALA A 75 -21.92 18.07 -5.51
CA ALA A 75 -20.62 18.74 -5.62
C ALA A 75 -19.58 18.07 -4.72
N SER A 76 -19.94 17.73 -3.48
CA SER A 76 -19.04 17.04 -2.56
C SER A 76 -18.66 15.64 -3.04
N ALA A 77 -19.63 14.88 -3.56
CA ALA A 77 -19.37 13.57 -4.13
C ALA A 77 -18.39 13.65 -5.31
N LEU A 78 -18.60 14.60 -6.23
CA LEU A 78 -17.71 14.82 -7.37
C LEU A 78 -16.29 15.17 -6.92
N PHE A 79 -16.13 16.02 -5.91
CA PHE A 79 -14.81 16.37 -5.38
C PHE A 79 -14.12 15.17 -4.72
N ASN A 80 -14.84 14.37 -3.95
CA ASN A 80 -14.30 13.14 -3.35
C ASN A 80 -13.81 12.16 -4.44
N ASP A 81 -14.63 11.94 -5.46
CA ASP A 81 -14.33 10.97 -6.53
C ASP A 81 -13.18 11.44 -7.43
N ARG A 82 -13.13 12.72 -7.78
CA ARG A 82 -12.16 13.24 -8.75
C ARG A 82 -10.87 13.75 -8.10
N CYS A 83 -10.96 14.42 -6.96
CA CYS A 83 -9.82 15.09 -6.35
C CYS A 83 -9.23 14.26 -5.20
N LEU A 84 -10.04 13.89 -4.20
CA LEU A 84 -9.51 13.20 -3.02
C LEU A 84 -9.09 11.75 -3.28
N THR A 85 -9.69 11.09 -4.27
CA THR A 85 -9.30 9.72 -4.64
C THR A 85 -7.82 9.63 -5.02
N PHE A 86 -7.28 10.64 -5.71
CA PHE A 86 -5.86 10.72 -6.04
C PHE A 86 -4.98 10.70 -4.78
N PHE A 87 -5.25 11.62 -3.86
CA PHE A 87 -4.56 11.76 -2.58
C PHE A 87 -4.69 10.51 -1.69
N HIS A 88 -5.89 9.94 -1.62
CA HIS A 88 -6.15 8.70 -0.90
C HIS A 88 -5.34 7.52 -1.46
N ASN A 89 -5.22 7.42 -2.79
CA ASN A 89 -4.43 6.38 -3.44
C ASN A 89 -2.93 6.52 -3.11
N ILE A 90 -2.42 7.74 -3.00
CA ILE A 90 -1.04 7.97 -2.55
C ILE A 90 -0.84 7.47 -1.11
N LEU A 91 -1.75 7.81 -0.18
CA LEU A 91 -1.68 7.31 1.20
C LEU A 91 -1.72 5.78 1.27
N LYS A 92 -2.63 5.17 0.49
CA LYS A 92 -2.77 3.72 0.41
C LYS A 92 -1.50 3.03 -0.11
N ARG A 93 -0.82 3.62 -1.11
CA ARG A 93 0.48 3.14 -1.62
C ARG A 93 1.55 3.23 -0.53
N ARG A 94 1.68 4.37 0.15
CA ARG A 94 2.65 4.58 1.24
C ARG A 94 2.45 3.62 2.41
N GLN A 95 1.20 3.38 2.79
CA GLN A 95 0.85 2.43 3.84
C GLN A 95 1.30 1.02 3.49
N LYS A 96 1.04 0.56 2.25
CA LYS A 96 1.50 -0.74 1.77
C LYS A 96 3.03 -0.84 1.81
N GLN A 97 3.74 0.20 1.36
CA GLN A 97 5.19 0.23 1.40
C GLN A 97 5.72 0.09 2.84
N THR A 98 5.19 0.88 3.77
CA THR A 98 5.57 0.81 5.20
C THR A 98 5.30 -0.58 5.80
N CYS A 99 4.19 -1.22 5.43
CA CYS A 99 3.88 -2.59 5.87
C CYS A 99 4.88 -3.60 5.32
N LEU A 100 5.26 -3.50 4.04
CA LEU A 100 6.24 -4.37 3.41
C LEU A 100 7.62 -4.17 4.03
N ASP A 101 8.07 -2.93 4.20
CA ASP A 101 9.37 -2.61 4.82
C ASP A 101 9.47 -3.22 6.21
N ARG A 102 8.42 -3.05 7.03
CA ARG A 102 8.35 -3.64 8.37
C ARG A 102 8.42 -5.16 8.35
N TYR A 103 7.74 -5.79 7.39
CA TYR A 103 7.79 -7.24 7.23
C TYR A 103 9.20 -7.72 6.84
N LEU A 104 9.83 -7.06 5.86
CA LEU A 104 11.16 -7.41 5.38
C LEU A 104 12.22 -7.27 6.48
N VAL A 105 12.15 -6.23 7.31
CA VAL A 105 13.04 -6.05 8.49
C VAL A 105 12.87 -7.18 9.49
N ARG A 106 11.65 -7.69 9.69
CA ARG A 106 11.41 -8.83 10.59
C ARG A 106 11.99 -10.13 10.03
N VAL A 107 11.83 -10.36 8.72
CA VAL A 107 12.36 -11.56 8.04
C VAL A 107 13.89 -11.56 8.08
N SER A 108 14.53 -10.44 7.78
CA SER A 108 16.00 -10.38 7.81
C SER A 108 16.56 -10.67 9.20
N ARG A 109 15.89 -10.17 10.25
CA ARG A 109 16.26 -10.46 11.64
C ARG A 109 16.07 -11.93 12.01
N SER A 110 14.98 -12.57 11.59
CA SER A 110 14.79 -14.00 11.88
C SER A 110 15.79 -14.88 11.14
N GLU A 111 16.15 -14.53 9.91
CA GLU A 111 17.18 -15.22 9.14
C GLU A 111 18.58 -15.07 9.76
N SER A 112 18.93 -13.90 10.28
CA SER A 112 20.21 -13.70 10.98
C SER A 112 20.30 -14.52 12.27
N GLU A 113 19.22 -14.57 13.05
CA GLU A 113 19.16 -15.38 14.28
C GLU A 113 19.22 -16.88 13.96
N ALA A 114 18.50 -17.34 12.93
CA ALA A 114 18.54 -18.74 12.49
C ALA A 114 19.93 -19.16 11.97
N LYS A 115 20.66 -18.25 11.30
CA LYS A 115 22.06 -18.50 10.91
C LYS A 115 23.00 -18.54 12.11
N LYS A 116 22.76 -17.71 13.12
CA LYS A 116 23.56 -17.68 14.36
C LYS A 116 23.35 -18.94 15.21
N ALA A 117 22.11 -19.44 15.32
CA ALA A 117 21.77 -20.65 16.07
C ALA A 117 22.28 -21.96 15.42
N ARG A 118 22.73 -21.90 14.16
CA ARG A 118 23.30 -23.04 13.41
C ARG A 118 24.84 -23.04 13.41
N ARG A 119 25.46 -22.03 14.01
CA ARG A 119 26.91 -21.95 14.24
C ARG A 119 27.22 -22.31 15.68
#